data_AF-A0A357Z9A9-F1
#
_entry.id   AF-A0A357Z9A9-F1
#
_cell.length_a   1.000
_cell.length_b   1.000
_cell.length_c   1.000
_cell.angle_alpha   90.00
_cell.angle_beta   90.00
_cell.angle_gamma   90.00
#
_symmetry.space_group_name_H-M   'P 1'
#
loop_
_entity.id
_entity.type
_entity.pdbx_description
1 polymer ?
#
loop_
_entity_poly.entity_id
_entity_poly.type
_entity_poly.pdbx_seq_one_letter_code
_entity_poly.pdbx_strand_id
1 'polypeptide(L)'
;MDYVYNLNGWLKGVNSDTRQKQRDLGKDGYDGDVNTGSYLLSKANIHKNMGEDAFGFSLSYFNGDYEAIGAQGNNFFASVTGNTLLTDTKKQLFNGNIRHMVTSIQSPQDSNEGDLEPQLTSYQYDQLNRIVSMDVFSGASAIQSNSFAGVGISNKYRTRYSYDADGNLQKLQRSGHQAGGSSPDMDDFTYHYQAGKNQLLYVSDAVNNAAYTNDLKNQMPNNYAYDAIGNLIKDEQEEIQEIKWNISGKVSEIIRKPNSTKPDLEFIYDALGQRISKIVKPKNPQGALLGKQHWNITDYVRDASGNTMATYQRKYLASSNLTPGAPPVYRAKLHLTGTNVVQSLVELNVFVDGNPLIPGNMPWIQNIGITRGVFIDQVNQNTSTTGITAEAGECEGCVWLEKQLEP
;
A
#
# COMPACT_ATOMS: atom_id res chain seq x y z
N MET A 1 -11.99 3.86 13.71
CA MET A 1 -10.83 4.57 13.13
C MET A 1 -10.93 6.03 13.49
N ASP A 2 -9.95 6.46 14.27
CA ASP A 2 -9.99 7.72 14.98
C ASP A 2 -8.85 8.61 14.53
N TYR A 3 -9.16 9.86 14.17
CA TYR A 3 -8.18 10.83 13.70
C TYR A 3 -7.98 11.93 14.74
N VAL A 4 -6.73 12.26 15.01
CA VAL A 4 -6.37 13.37 15.90
C VAL A 4 -5.58 14.41 15.12
N TYR A 5 -5.92 15.68 15.31
CA TYR A 5 -5.24 16.83 14.72
C TYR A 5 -4.76 17.79 15.81
N ASN A 6 -3.71 18.57 15.54
CA ASN A 6 -3.32 19.66 16.43
C ASN A 6 -4.09 20.96 16.10
N LEU A 7 -3.84 22.01 16.88
CA LEU A 7 -4.46 23.33 16.71
C LEU A 7 -4.18 23.98 15.34
N ASN A 8 -3.09 23.59 14.66
CA ASN A 8 -2.77 24.06 13.32
C ASN A 8 -3.49 23.29 12.21
N GLY A 9 -4.32 22.29 12.57
CA GLY A 9 -4.99 21.40 11.62
C GLY A 9 -4.07 20.34 11.01
N TRP A 10 -2.86 20.15 11.54
CA TRP A 10 -1.97 19.07 11.10
C TRP A 10 -2.37 17.75 11.71
N LEU A 11 -2.35 16.69 10.92
CA LEU A 11 -2.63 15.33 11.39
C LEU A 11 -1.60 14.93 12.44
N LYS A 12 -2.07 14.55 13.62
CA LYS A 12 -1.23 14.11 14.74
C LYS A 12 -1.18 12.60 14.88
N GLY A 13 -2.22 11.90 14.47
CA GLY A 13 -2.20 10.44 14.46
C GLY A 13 -3.54 9.82 14.13
N VAL A 14 -3.50 8.51 13.96
CA VAL A 14 -4.63 7.63 13.75
C VAL A 14 -4.53 6.48 14.75
N ASN A 15 -5.59 6.26 15.53
CA ASN A 15 -5.66 5.21 16.56
C ASN A 15 -4.49 5.30 17.57
N SER A 16 -4.32 4.30 18.44
CA SER A 16 -3.22 4.29 19.43
C SER A 16 -1.87 3.78 18.90
N ASP A 17 -0.77 4.37 19.39
CA ASP A 17 0.62 4.01 19.03
C ASP A 17 0.98 2.56 19.40
N THR A 18 0.36 2.02 20.45
CA THR A 18 0.66 0.68 20.97
C THR A 18 -0.43 -0.35 20.69
N ARG A 19 -1.46 -0.01 19.90
CA ARG A 19 -2.63 -0.87 19.61
C ARG A 19 -3.30 -1.45 20.87
N GLN A 20 -3.21 -0.75 22.00
CA GLN A 20 -3.83 -1.20 23.25
C GLN A 20 -5.23 -0.61 23.33
N LYS A 21 -6.25 -1.45 23.41
CA LYS A 21 -7.67 -1.03 23.42
C LYS A 21 -7.98 -0.01 24.52
N GLN A 22 -7.30 -0.14 25.66
CA GLN A 22 -7.38 0.76 26.81
C GLN A 22 -6.83 2.16 26.51
N ARG A 23 -5.93 2.29 25.55
CA ARG A 23 -5.25 3.54 25.16
C ARG A 23 -5.81 4.10 23.86
N ASP A 24 -6.59 3.33 23.13
CA ASP A 24 -7.27 3.77 21.93
C ASP A 24 -8.23 4.95 22.21
N LEU A 25 -8.40 5.85 21.23
CA LEU A 25 -9.23 7.04 21.39
C LEU A 25 -10.71 6.66 21.45
N GLY A 26 -11.15 5.80 20.52
CA GLY A 26 -12.49 5.24 20.44
C GLY A 26 -12.76 4.15 21.45
N LYS A 27 -11.73 3.51 22.03
CA LYS A 27 -11.84 2.30 22.88
C LYS A 27 -12.42 1.12 22.13
N ASP A 28 -12.15 1.04 20.83
CA ASP A 28 -12.69 -0.02 19.98
C ASP A 28 -12.24 -1.41 20.48
N GLY A 29 -13.21 -2.29 20.74
CA GLY A 29 -12.99 -3.63 21.28
C GLY A 29 -12.68 -3.71 22.79
N TYR A 30 -12.75 -2.60 23.53
CA TYR A 30 -12.48 -2.58 24.97
C TYR A 30 -13.70 -3.00 25.81
N ASP A 31 -13.52 -4.03 26.65
CA ASP A 31 -14.57 -4.59 27.54
C ASP A 31 -14.33 -4.26 29.02
N GLY A 32 -13.67 -3.13 29.29
CA GLY A 32 -13.34 -2.67 30.65
C GLY A 32 -13.67 -1.20 30.90
N ASP A 33 -14.57 -0.61 30.11
CA ASP A 33 -15.01 0.77 30.27
C ASP A 33 -15.93 0.89 31.49
N VAL A 34 -15.30 0.91 32.67
CA VAL A 34 -15.94 1.10 33.98
C VAL A 34 -15.24 2.24 34.71
N ASN A 35 -15.17 3.43 34.11
CA ASN A 35 -14.60 4.59 34.80
C ASN A 35 -15.66 5.47 35.47
N THR A 36 -15.52 5.57 36.79
CA THR A 36 -16.25 6.44 37.71
C THR A 36 -16.09 7.90 37.32
N GLY A 37 -17.18 8.54 36.86
CA GLY A 37 -17.25 9.99 36.62
C GLY A 37 -17.34 10.45 35.16
N SER A 38 -17.38 9.53 34.19
CA SER A 38 -17.54 9.86 32.76
C SER A 38 -19.00 9.78 32.29
N TYR A 39 -19.32 10.38 31.14
CA TYR A 39 -20.61 10.22 30.43
C TYR A 39 -20.94 8.74 30.11
N LEU A 40 -19.93 7.86 30.18
CA LEU A 40 -20.02 6.42 29.98
C LEU A 40 -20.57 5.64 31.18
N LEU A 41 -20.80 6.28 32.33
CA LEU A 41 -21.35 5.65 33.55
C LEU A 41 -22.67 4.90 33.32
N SER A 42 -23.51 5.37 32.38
CA SER A 42 -24.80 4.75 32.05
C SER A 42 -24.72 3.78 30.86
N LYS A 43 -23.55 3.64 30.24
CA LYS A 43 -23.32 2.78 29.08
C LYS A 43 -21.95 2.10 29.15
N ALA A 44 -21.80 1.19 30.11
CA ALA A 44 -20.58 0.39 30.23
C ALA A 44 -20.32 -0.44 28.96
N ASN A 45 -19.06 -0.51 28.55
CA ASN A 45 -18.57 -1.36 27.46
C ASN A 45 -19.31 -1.19 26.11
N ILE A 46 -19.73 0.03 25.75
CA ILE A 46 -20.43 0.29 24.48
C ILE A 46 -19.64 -0.08 23.24
N HIS A 47 -18.31 -0.02 23.30
CA HIS A 47 -17.43 -0.26 22.16
C HIS A 47 -16.82 -1.67 22.14
N LYS A 48 -17.21 -2.56 23.05
CA LYS A 48 -16.65 -3.93 23.13
C LYS A 48 -16.88 -4.77 21.88
N ASN A 49 -17.94 -4.47 21.13
CA ASN A 49 -18.32 -5.15 19.90
C ASN A 49 -17.82 -4.41 18.64
N MET A 50 -17.13 -3.28 18.81
CA MET A 50 -16.42 -2.64 17.71
C MET A 50 -15.13 -3.41 17.44
N GLY A 51 -14.80 -3.61 16.16
CA GLY A 51 -13.60 -4.34 15.78
C GLY A 51 -12.35 -3.59 16.24
N GLU A 52 -11.36 -4.32 16.76
CA GLU A 52 -10.09 -3.74 17.19
C GLU A 52 -9.33 -3.11 16.02
N ASP A 53 -8.57 -2.07 16.31
CA ASP A 53 -7.73 -1.44 15.30
C ASP A 53 -6.63 -2.35 14.77
N ALA A 54 -6.59 -2.50 13.45
CA ALA A 54 -5.54 -3.24 12.75
C ALA A 54 -4.22 -2.46 12.66
N PHE A 55 -4.24 -1.13 12.82
CA PHE A 55 -3.03 -0.30 12.78
C PHE A 55 -3.22 1.00 13.56
N GLY A 56 -2.11 1.65 13.88
CA GLY A 56 -2.09 3.00 14.42
C GLY A 56 -0.79 3.72 14.07
N PHE A 57 -0.84 5.04 13.99
CA PHE A 57 0.36 5.85 13.85
C PHE A 57 0.21 7.21 14.50
N SER A 58 1.33 7.81 14.88
CA SER A 58 1.40 9.21 15.31
C SER A 58 2.51 9.95 14.60
N LEU A 59 2.34 11.25 14.44
CA LEU A 59 3.27 12.17 13.80
C LEU A 59 3.68 13.25 14.80
N SER A 60 4.94 13.61 14.81
CA SER A 60 5.48 14.71 15.62
C SER A 60 6.26 15.67 14.74
N TYR A 61 6.07 16.96 14.97
CA TYR A 61 6.65 18.06 14.21
C TYR A 61 7.68 18.83 15.06
N PHE A 62 7.25 19.26 16.25
CA PHE A 62 8.09 19.98 17.22
C PHE A 62 7.65 19.64 18.66
N ASN A 63 8.51 19.91 19.65
CA ASN A 63 8.13 19.66 21.05
C ASN A 63 7.01 20.63 21.46
N GLY A 64 5.90 20.10 22.01
CA GLY A 64 4.73 20.89 22.36
C GLY A 64 3.75 21.12 21.21
N ASP A 65 3.92 20.41 20.08
CA ASP A 65 2.93 20.40 19.00
C ASP A 65 1.62 19.69 19.36
N TYR A 66 1.61 19.00 20.50
CA TYR A 66 0.46 18.34 21.10
C TYR A 66 0.68 18.16 22.61
N GLU A 67 -0.35 18.42 23.40
CA GLU A 67 -0.40 18.15 24.84
C GLU A 67 -1.69 17.38 25.13
N ALA A 68 -1.55 16.20 25.75
CA ALA A 68 -2.70 15.36 26.09
C ALA A 68 -3.45 15.92 27.29
N ILE A 69 -4.79 15.83 27.25
CA ILE A 69 -5.63 16.14 28.41
C ILE A 69 -5.78 14.85 29.22
N GLY A 70 -4.96 14.68 30.27
CA GLY A 70 -5.03 13.51 31.16
C GLY A 70 -3.67 12.97 31.63
N ALA A 71 -3.71 11.90 32.42
CA ALA A 71 -2.51 11.27 32.97
C ALA A 71 -1.78 10.39 31.93
N GLN A 72 -0.45 10.47 31.91
CA GLN A 72 0.46 9.89 30.91
C GLN A 72 0.29 8.39 30.61
N GLY A 73 -0.18 7.58 31.59
CA GLY A 73 -0.21 6.12 31.48
C GLY A 73 -1.22 5.53 30.49
N ASN A 74 -2.29 6.27 30.18
CA ASN A 74 -3.37 5.85 29.27
C ASN A 74 -3.48 6.71 28.02
N ASN A 75 -2.42 7.47 27.69
CA ASN A 75 -2.39 8.26 26.47
C ASN A 75 -2.34 7.36 25.24
N PHE A 76 -3.03 7.77 24.18
CA PHE A 76 -3.02 7.08 22.88
C PHE A 76 -1.66 7.20 22.17
N PHE A 77 -0.92 8.28 22.43
CA PHE A 77 0.46 8.46 21.98
C PHE A 77 1.47 7.99 23.03
N ALA A 78 2.49 7.26 22.59
CA ALA A 78 3.59 6.83 23.43
C ALA A 78 4.53 8.00 23.72
N SER A 79 4.97 8.13 24.98
CA SER A 79 5.88 9.21 25.38
C SER A 79 7.27 9.00 24.82
N VAL A 80 7.89 10.07 24.32
CA VAL A 80 9.32 10.11 23.96
C VAL A 80 10.19 10.74 25.06
N THR A 81 9.58 11.09 26.19
CA THR A 81 10.29 11.71 27.32
C THR A 81 11.36 10.77 27.85
N GLY A 82 12.56 11.29 28.12
CA GLY A 82 13.71 10.48 28.53
C GLY A 82 14.49 9.85 27.37
N ASN A 83 14.10 10.08 26.12
CA ASN A 83 14.91 9.77 24.94
C ASN A 83 15.54 11.05 24.38
N THR A 84 16.84 11.25 24.63
CA THR A 84 17.54 12.51 24.29
C THR A 84 17.61 12.77 22.79
N LEU A 85 17.66 11.73 21.96
CA LEU A 85 17.70 11.84 20.50
C LEU A 85 16.36 12.34 19.94
N LEU A 86 15.26 11.92 20.55
CA LEU A 86 13.89 12.28 20.16
C LEU A 86 13.39 13.57 20.82
N THR A 87 14.08 14.07 21.84
CA THR A 87 13.71 15.30 22.56
C THR A 87 14.64 16.48 22.27
N ASP A 88 15.67 16.28 21.44
CA ASP A 88 16.62 17.32 21.02
C ASP A 88 15.92 18.55 20.41
N THR A 89 15.99 19.67 21.13
CA THR A 89 15.34 20.94 20.74
C THR A 89 15.93 21.55 19.47
N LYS A 90 17.14 21.14 19.07
CA LYS A 90 17.78 21.61 17.84
C LYS A 90 17.19 20.98 16.57
N LYS A 91 16.35 19.94 16.72
CA LYS A 91 15.73 19.20 15.61
C LYS A 91 14.23 19.47 15.46
N GLN A 92 13.73 20.58 16.00
CA GLN A 92 12.32 20.97 15.92
C GLN A 92 11.97 21.49 14.52
N LEU A 93 10.82 21.07 13.99
CA LEU A 93 10.35 21.43 12.64
C LEU A 93 8.99 22.13 12.74
N PHE A 94 8.99 23.45 12.58
CA PHE A 94 7.79 24.29 12.62
C PHE A 94 7.16 24.54 11.24
N ASN A 95 7.70 23.91 10.20
CA ASN A 95 7.29 24.09 8.80
C ASN A 95 6.38 22.97 8.29
N GLY A 96 5.87 22.11 9.17
CA GLY A 96 5.02 20.97 8.82
C GLY A 96 5.78 19.71 8.39
N ASN A 97 7.13 19.72 8.41
CA ASN A 97 7.89 18.49 8.23
C ASN A 97 7.77 17.58 9.45
N ILE A 98 7.59 16.28 9.20
CA ILE A 98 7.47 15.27 10.24
C ILE A 98 8.86 14.98 10.80
N ARG A 99 9.06 15.23 12.09
CA ARG A 99 10.31 14.94 12.81
C ARG A 99 10.40 13.48 13.22
N HIS A 100 9.31 12.90 13.70
CA HIS A 100 9.24 11.47 13.96
C HIS A 100 7.82 10.93 13.78
N MET A 101 7.73 9.65 13.44
CA MET A 101 6.47 8.91 13.28
C MET A 101 6.53 7.61 14.08
N VAL A 102 5.53 7.34 14.89
CA VAL A 102 5.32 6.01 15.48
C VAL A 102 4.36 5.25 14.58
N THR A 103 4.65 3.99 14.28
CA THR A 103 3.78 3.11 13.50
C THR A 103 3.65 1.78 14.21
N SER A 104 2.42 1.28 14.26
CA SER A 104 2.10 -0.04 14.77
C SER A 104 1.08 -0.71 13.84
N ILE A 105 1.30 -1.99 13.55
CA ILE A 105 0.46 -2.76 12.63
C ILE A 105 0.19 -4.13 13.25
N GLN A 106 -0.99 -4.67 13.00
CA GLN A 106 -1.30 -6.05 13.37
C GLN A 106 -0.44 -6.97 12.53
N SER A 107 0.16 -7.97 13.19
CA SER A 107 0.80 -9.03 12.46
C SER A 107 -0.27 -9.80 11.66
N PRO A 108 -0.08 -10.05 10.36
CA PRO A 108 -0.97 -10.96 9.63
C PRO A 108 -1.05 -12.30 10.36
N GLN A 109 -2.23 -12.89 10.49
CA GLN A 109 -2.43 -14.17 11.19
C GLN A 109 -1.57 -15.32 10.63
N ASP A 110 -1.11 -15.20 9.38
CA ASP A 110 -0.24 -16.16 8.68
C ASP A 110 1.26 -15.81 8.74
N SER A 111 1.64 -14.77 9.48
CA SER A 111 3.05 -14.43 9.63
C SER A 111 3.66 -15.22 10.78
N ASN A 112 4.83 -15.83 10.53
CA ASN A 112 5.68 -16.41 11.59
C ASN A 112 6.36 -15.31 12.45
N GLU A 113 6.02 -14.05 12.20
CA GLU A 113 6.44 -12.91 12.99
C GLU A 113 5.32 -12.70 14.02
N GLY A 114 5.62 -12.84 15.31
CA GLY A 114 4.64 -12.57 16.39
C GLY A 114 4.13 -11.11 16.35
N ASP A 115 3.52 -10.63 17.43
CA ASP A 115 3.08 -9.24 17.47
C ASP A 115 4.22 -8.27 17.09
N LEU A 116 4.00 -7.51 16.02
CA LEU A 116 4.98 -6.57 15.50
C LEU A 116 5.12 -5.42 16.50
N GLU A 117 6.35 -5.22 16.98
CA GLU A 117 6.66 -4.12 17.90
C GLU A 117 6.39 -2.76 17.23
N PRO A 118 5.80 -1.78 17.95
CA PRO A 118 5.72 -0.41 17.48
C PRO A 118 7.10 0.11 17.10
N GLN A 119 7.18 0.78 15.95
CA GLN A 119 8.39 1.38 15.43
C GLN A 119 8.25 2.89 15.45
N LEU A 120 9.18 3.56 16.12
CA LEU A 120 9.34 5.00 16.00
C LEU A 120 10.46 5.29 15.01
N THR A 121 10.12 6.00 13.94
CA THR A 121 11.06 6.49 12.93
C THR A 121 11.33 7.96 13.18
N SER A 122 12.60 8.38 13.20
CA SER A 122 13.00 9.78 13.32
C SER A 122 13.66 10.24 12.03
N TYR A 123 13.16 11.35 11.48
CA TYR A 123 13.62 11.92 10.23
C TYR A 123 14.50 13.15 10.48
N GLN A 124 15.50 13.32 9.62
CA GLN A 124 16.32 14.53 9.58
C GLN A 124 16.33 15.09 8.17
N TYR A 125 16.45 16.40 8.07
CA TYR A 125 16.39 17.14 6.82
C TYR A 125 17.61 18.05 6.67
N ASP A 126 17.98 18.34 5.42
CA ASP A 126 18.91 19.42 5.13
C ASP A 126 18.21 20.80 5.15
N GLN A 127 18.99 21.85 4.88
CA GLN A 127 18.48 23.23 4.87
C GLN A 127 17.44 23.50 3.78
N LEU A 128 17.35 22.66 2.75
CA LEU A 128 16.37 22.75 1.67
C LEU A 128 15.14 21.86 1.95
N ASN A 129 15.00 21.34 3.17
CA ASN A 129 13.92 20.45 3.60
C ASN A 129 13.89 19.09 2.87
N ARG A 130 15.03 18.61 2.35
CA ARG A 130 15.16 17.26 1.79
C ARG A 130 15.55 16.29 2.89
N ILE A 131 14.95 15.10 2.93
CA ILE A 131 15.25 14.08 3.94
C ILE A 131 16.68 13.55 3.76
N VAL A 132 17.51 13.58 4.81
CA VAL A 132 18.90 13.08 4.77
C VAL A 132 19.10 11.81 5.57
N SER A 133 18.20 11.50 6.51
CA SER A 133 18.27 10.26 7.27
C SER A 133 16.93 9.87 7.89
N MET A 134 16.73 8.57 8.02
CA MET A 134 15.74 7.97 8.92
C MET A 134 16.45 7.04 9.91
N ASP A 135 16.24 7.27 11.20
CA ASP A 135 16.64 6.37 12.28
C ASP A 135 15.41 5.66 12.86
N VAL A 136 15.56 4.41 13.30
CA VAL A 136 14.46 3.60 13.83
C VAL A 136 14.70 3.29 15.29
N PHE A 137 13.65 3.33 16.09
CA PHE A 137 13.62 2.96 17.50
C PHE A 137 12.52 1.91 17.66
N SER A 138 12.88 0.71 18.10
CA SER A 138 11.94 -0.41 18.26
C SER A 138 12.32 -1.21 19.51
N GLY A 139 11.33 -1.55 20.33
CA GLY A 139 11.54 -2.48 21.44
C GLY A 139 10.28 -2.72 22.27
N ALA A 140 10.17 -3.93 22.83
CA ALA A 140 9.03 -4.40 23.61
C ALA A 140 8.64 -3.50 24.81
N SER A 141 9.55 -2.68 25.34
CA SER A 141 9.25 -1.73 26.42
C SER A 141 8.25 -0.66 25.99
N ALA A 142 8.21 -0.30 24.71
CA ALA A 142 7.30 0.71 24.18
C ALA A 142 5.82 0.34 24.36
N ILE A 143 5.48 -0.95 24.17
CA ILE A 143 4.11 -1.45 24.35
C ILE A 143 3.73 -1.40 25.83
N GLN A 144 4.55 -1.98 26.72
CA GLN A 144 4.20 -2.14 28.13
C GLN A 144 4.13 -0.79 28.85
N SER A 145 5.16 0.05 28.67
CA SER A 145 5.30 1.32 29.39
C SER A 145 4.69 2.53 28.68
N ASN A 146 4.13 2.34 27.47
CA ASN A 146 3.66 3.42 26.60
C ASN A 146 4.75 4.49 26.36
N SER A 147 6.00 4.06 26.23
CA SER A 147 7.14 4.98 26.28
C SER A 147 8.35 4.45 25.51
N PHE A 148 8.98 5.35 24.75
CA PHE A 148 10.27 5.14 24.09
C PHE A 148 11.46 5.62 24.95
N ALA A 149 11.25 5.87 26.24
CA ALA A 149 12.31 6.20 27.19
C ALA A 149 13.38 5.11 27.20
N GLY A 150 14.66 5.49 27.04
CA GLY A 150 15.78 4.55 27.03
C GLY A 150 15.84 3.59 25.84
N VAL A 151 14.92 3.65 24.88
CA VAL A 151 14.98 2.85 23.66
C VAL A 151 16.10 3.38 22.76
N GLY A 152 17.04 2.51 22.42
CA GLY A 152 18.16 2.83 21.54
C GLY A 152 17.79 2.82 20.06
N ILE A 153 18.69 3.37 19.23
CA ILE A 153 18.57 3.25 17.76
C ILE A 153 18.73 1.78 17.37
N SER A 154 17.83 1.34 16.49
CA SER A 154 17.83 0.08 15.77
C SER A 154 18.40 0.29 14.37
N ASN A 155 19.10 -0.71 13.85
CA ASN A 155 19.52 -0.74 12.45
C ASN A 155 18.39 -1.19 11.51
N LYS A 156 17.24 -1.66 12.03
CA LYS A 156 16.09 -2.05 11.19
C LYS A 156 15.69 -0.89 10.29
N TYR A 157 15.66 -1.10 8.98
CA TYR A 157 15.14 -0.14 7.99
C TYR A 157 15.83 1.23 7.96
N ARG A 158 16.93 1.42 8.68
CA ARG A 158 17.62 2.71 8.80
C ARG A 158 18.08 3.19 7.42
N THR A 159 17.92 4.47 7.12
CA THR A 159 18.34 5.06 5.84
C THR A 159 19.20 6.30 5.98
N ARG A 160 20.06 6.53 4.99
CA ARG A 160 20.86 7.74 4.78
C ARG A 160 20.80 8.15 3.32
N TYR A 161 20.68 9.45 3.07
CA TYR A 161 20.60 10.02 1.73
C TYR A 161 21.61 11.16 1.57
N SER A 162 22.09 11.34 0.35
CA SER A 162 22.83 12.54 -0.04
C SER A 162 22.34 13.02 -1.40
N TYR A 163 22.51 14.31 -1.65
CA TYR A 163 22.02 14.96 -2.86
C TYR A 163 23.11 15.85 -3.45
N ASP A 164 23.07 16.03 -4.77
CA ASP A 164 23.80 17.12 -5.40
C ASP A 164 23.09 18.48 -5.18
N ALA A 165 23.68 19.53 -5.73
CA ALA A 165 23.16 20.89 -5.62
C ALA A 165 21.81 21.07 -6.34
N ASP A 166 21.55 20.30 -7.40
CA ASP A 166 20.32 20.35 -8.19
C ASP A 166 19.20 19.45 -7.62
N GLY A 167 19.52 18.65 -6.59
CA GLY A 167 18.55 17.81 -5.88
C GLY A 167 18.48 16.37 -6.36
N ASN A 168 19.38 15.92 -7.22
CA ASN A 168 19.47 14.51 -7.57
C ASN A 168 20.07 13.71 -6.41
N LEU A 169 19.54 12.52 -6.15
CA LEU A 169 20.09 11.59 -5.16
C LEU A 169 21.49 11.16 -5.57
N GLN A 170 22.51 11.36 -4.74
CA GLN A 170 23.87 10.88 -5.02
C GLN A 170 24.16 9.52 -4.40
N LYS A 171 23.68 9.31 -3.17
CA LYS A 171 23.86 8.06 -2.43
C LYS A 171 22.64 7.71 -1.60
N LEU A 172 22.41 6.42 -1.43
CA LEU A 172 21.46 5.85 -0.50
C LEU A 172 22.11 4.69 0.24
N GLN A 173 22.11 4.72 1.56
CA GLN A 173 22.40 3.55 2.37
C GLN A 173 21.12 3.14 3.08
N ARG A 174 20.79 1.85 3.02
CA ARG A 174 19.58 1.30 3.65
C ARG A 174 19.89 -0.04 4.27
N SER A 175 19.55 -0.18 5.54
CA SER A 175 19.62 -1.45 6.26
C SER A 175 18.25 -2.14 6.20
N GLY A 176 18.23 -3.47 6.14
CA GLY A 176 16.99 -4.25 6.11
C GLY A 176 16.65 -4.84 7.49
N HIS A 177 15.72 -5.80 7.49
CA HIS A 177 15.45 -6.67 8.64
C HIS A 177 15.27 -8.09 8.13
N GLN A 178 15.78 -9.08 8.87
CA GLN A 178 15.46 -10.48 8.66
C GLN A 178 14.89 -11.11 9.93
N ALA A 179 14.09 -12.16 9.74
CA ALA A 179 13.65 -13.04 10.81
C ALA A 179 14.85 -13.53 11.65
N GLY A 180 14.72 -13.50 12.98
CA GLY A 180 15.82 -13.79 13.91
C GLY A 180 16.60 -12.55 14.37
N GLY A 181 16.23 -11.35 13.94
CA GLY A 181 16.70 -10.10 14.53
C GLY A 181 17.91 -9.45 13.85
N SER A 182 18.51 -10.08 12.83
CA SER A 182 19.57 -9.44 12.06
C SER A 182 19.00 -8.27 11.24
N SER A 183 19.82 -7.23 11.06
CA SER A 183 19.51 -6.07 10.23
C SER A 183 20.73 -5.74 9.37
N PRO A 184 21.14 -6.66 8.48
CA PRO A 184 22.28 -6.40 7.60
C PRO A 184 21.95 -5.25 6.65
N ASP A 185 22.98 -4.64 6.09
CA ASP A 185 22.81 -3.67 5.03
C ASP A 185 22.12 -4.36 3.84
N MET A 186 21.13 -3.66 3.29
CA MET A 186 20.36 -4.08 2.12
C MET A 186 20.90 -3.42 0.87
N ASP A 187 21.19 -2.12 0.94
CA ASP A 187 21.68 -1.34 -0.19
C ASP A 187 22.75 -0.33 0.25
N ASP A 188 23.79 -0.18 -0.57
CA ASP A 188 24.72 0.95 -0.54
C ASP A 188 24.86 1.49 -1.97
N PHE A 189 23.85 2.27 -2.35
CA PHE A 189 23.69 2.81 -3.68
C PHE A 189 24.53 4.06 -3.90
N THR A 190 25.20 4.09 -5.05
CA THR A 190 25.71 5.31 -5.67
C THR A 190 25.02 5.50 -7.02
N TYR A 191 24.42 6.66 -7.21
CA TYR A 191 23.67 7.02 -8.40
C TYR A 191 24.58 7.77 -9.38
N HIS A 192 24.61 7.33 -10.63
CA HIS A 192 25.49 7.90 -11.66
C HIS A 192 24.65 8.60 -12.72
N TYR A 193 24.78 9.92 -12.82
CA TYR A 193 24.01 10.74 -13.76
C TYR A 193 24.84 11.12 -14.99
N GLN A 194 24.14 11.41 -16.08
CA GLN A 194 24.74 12.02 -17.26
C GLN A 194 25.23 13.43 -16.94
N ALA A 195 26.48 13.74 -17.28
CA ALA A 195 27.05 15.07 -17.05
C ALA A 195 26.20 16.18 -17.69
N GLY A 196 25.92 17.22 -16.90
CA GLY A 196 25.12 18.38 -17.32
C GLY A 196 23.62 18.11 -17.46
N LYS A 197 23.11 16.97 -16.98
CA LYS A 197 21.69 16.60 -17.04
C LYS A 197 21.22 15.88 -15.79
N ASN A 198 19.94 16.03 -15.46
CA ASN A 198 19.27 15.26 -14.40
C ASN A 198 18.74 13.92 -14.94
N GLN A 199 19.61 13.17 -15.63
CA GLN A 199 19.31 11.89 -16.27
C GLN A 199 20.17 10.78 -15.67
N LEU A 200 19.57 9.83 -14.96
CA LEU A 200 20.26 8.74 -14.28
C LEU A 200 20.71 7.69 -15.32
N LEU A 201 21.98 7.32 -15.32
CA LEU A 201 22.55 6.32 -16.25
C LEU A 201 22.54 4.91 -15.67
N TYR A 202 22.85 4.76 -14.37
CA TYR A 202 22.83 3.48 -13.65
C TYR A 202 23.01 3.71 -12.15
N VAL A 203 22.69 2.69 -11.35
CA VAL A 203 22.92 2.64 -9.90
C VAL A 203 23.90 1.52 -9.59
N SER A 204 25.02 1.85 -8.95
CA SER A 204 25.93 0.84 -8.41
C SER A 204 25.56 0.53 -6.98
N ASP A 205 25.58 -0.74 -6.60
CA ASP A 205 25.30 -1.21 -5.24
C ASP A 205 26.51 -1.94 -4.68
N ALA A 206 27.08 -1.43 -3.59
CA ALA A 206 28.23 -2.05 -2.94
C ALA A 206 27.84 -3.19 -2.00
N VAL A 207 26.54 -3.36 -1.69
CA VAL A 207 26.05 -4.47 -0.88
C VAL A 207 25.79 -5.68 -1.77
N ASN A 208 26.51 -6.77 -1.52
CA ASN A 208 26.26 -8.06 -2.16
C ASN A 208 25.69 -9.04 -1.14
N ASN A 209 24.44 -8.80 -0.74
CA ASN A 209 23.75 -9.62 0.26
C ASN A 209 22.64 -10.45 -0.38
N ALA A 210 22.79 -11.78 -0.33
CA ALA A 210 21.80 -12.73 -0.83
C ALA A 210 20.53 -12.82 0.03
N ALA A 211 20.51 -12.19 1.22
CA ALA A 211 19.36 -12.08 2.10
C ALA A 211 18.15 -11.41 1.44
N TYR A 212 18.41 -10.47 0.54
CA TYR A 212 17.40 -9.69 -0.16
C TYR A 212 17.49 -10.05 -1.63
N THR A 213 16.42 -10.65 -2.17
CA THR A 213 16.41 -11.21 -3.53
C THR A 213 15.54 -10.43 -4.51
N ASN A 214 14.66 -9.56 -4.00
CA ASN A 214 13.65 -8.82 -4.77
C ASN A 214 13.91 -7.30 -4.77
N ASP A 215 15.11 -6.88 -4.42
CA ASP A 215 15.60 -5.50 -4.42
C ASP A 215 16.45 -5.18 -5.67
N LEU A 216 16.74 -3.89 -5.86
CA LEU A 216 17.58 -3.44 -6.96
C LEU A 216 19.02 -3.85 -6.72
N LYS A 217 19.62 -4.60 -7.64
CA LYS A 217 21.02 -5.02 -7.54
C LYS A 217 21.93 -4.13 -8.36
N ASN A 218 23.22 -4.19 -8.08
CA ASN A 218 24.26 -3.47 -8.80
C ASN A 218 24.07 -3.53 -10.33
N GLN A 219 24.05 -2.36 -10.97
CA GLN A 219 23.90 -2.23 -12.41
C GLN A 219 25.23 -1.93 -13.09
N MET A 220 25.36 -2.40 -14.33
CA MET A 220 26.48 -2.01 -15.19
C MET A 220 26.26 -0.59 -15.75
N PRO A 221 27.34 0.13 -16.12
CA PRO A 221 27.22 1.41 -16.81
C PRO A 221 26.33 1.33 -18.06
N ASN A 222 25.58 2.41 -18.33
CA ASN A 222 24.61 2.53 -19.42
C ASN A 222 23.38 1.60 -19.29
N ASN A 223 22.92 1.35 -18.06
CA ASN A 223 21.69 0.61 -17.80
C ASN A 223 20.46 1.34 -18.37
N TYR A 224 20.38 2.64 -18.08
CA TYR A 224 19.29 3.52 -18.52
C TYR A 224 19.71 4.32 -19.76
N ALA A 225 18.76 4.55 -20.67
CA ALA A 225 18.92 5.51 -21.76
C ALA A 225 17.60 6.24 -22.03
N TYR A 226 17.75 7.41 -22.65
CA TYR A 226 16.68 8.37 -22.86
C TYR A 226 16.57 8.76 -24.34
N ASP A 227 15.37 9.12 -24.77
CA ASP A 227 15.18 9.79 -26.06
C ASP A 227 15.64 11.25 -26.02
N ALA A 228 15.53 11.95 -27.16
CA ALA A 228 16.00 13.33 -27.31
C ALA A 228 15.28 14.34 -26.41
N ILE A 229 14.04 14.04 -25.97
CA ILE A 229 13.25 14.91 -25.10
C ILE A 229 13.28 14.46 -23.63
N GLY A 230 14.00 13.38 -23.32
CA GLY A 230 14.30 12.93 -21.97
C GLY A 230 13.37 11.85 -21.42
N ASN A 231 12.56 11.20 -22.24
CA ASN A 231 11.80 10.03 -21.80
C ASN A 231 12.71 8.81 -21.68
N LEU A 232 12.52 8.00 -20.65
CA LEU A 232 13.22 6.71 -20.52
C LEU A 232 12.77 5.78 -21.65
N ILE A 233 13.73 5.18 -22.36
CA ILE A 233 13.48 4.22 -23.46
C ILE A 233 14.13 2.86 -23.23
N LYS A 234 14.98 2.75 -22.20
CA LYS A 234 15.81 1.57 -21.96
C LYS A 234 16.10 1.39 -20.48
N ASP A 235 16.06 0.14 -20.05
CA ASP A 235 16.53 -0.36 -18.75
C ASP A 235 17.06 -1.78 -18.96
N GLU A 236 18.38 -1.93 -18.95
CA GLU A 236 19.06 -3.19 -19.29
C GLU A 236 18.78 -4.32 -18.30
N GLN A 237 18.88 -4.04 -16.99
CA GLN A 237 18.62 -5.00 -15.93
C GLN A 237 17.16 -5.44 -15.89
N GLU A 238 16.25 -4.54 -16.27
CA GLU A 238 14.85 -4.89 -16.47
C GLU A 238 14.57 -5.57 -17.81
N GLU A 239 15.58 -5.80 -18.65
CA GLU A 239 15.44 -6.44 -19.96
C GLU A 239 14.46 -5.71 -20.88
N ILE A 240 14.33 -4.39 -20.72
CA ILE A 240 13.45 -3.56 -21.54
C ILE A 240 14.10 -3.31 -22.89
N GLN A 241 13.37 -3.66 -23.95
CA GLN A 241 13.75 -3.38 -25.33
C GLN A 241 13.22 -2.01 -25.78
N GLU A 242 11.97 -1.70 -25.43
CA GLU A 242 11.29 -0.48 -25.86
C GLU A 242 10.28 -0.03 -24.81
N ILE A 243 10.24 1.28 -24.58
CA ILE A 243 9.16 1.95 -23.85
C ILE A 243 8.47 2.88 -24.83
N LYS A 244 7.19 2.62 -25.10
CA LYS A 244 6.37 3.49 -25.97
C LYS A 244 5.66 4.52 -25.11
N TRP A 245 5.71 5.76 -25.57
CA TRP A 245 5.05 6.89 -24.94
C TRP A 245 3.94 7.39 -25.85
N ASN A 246 2.78 7.70 -25.28
CA ASN A 246 1.71 8.36 -26.02
C ASN A 246 2.02 9.86 -26.20
N ILE A 247 1.21 10.54 -27.01
CA ILE A 247 1.36 11.97 -27.30
C ILE A 247 1.24 12.88 -26.06
N SER A 248 0.68 12.37 -24.97
CA SER A 248 0.52 13.09 -23.70
C SER A 248 1.67 12.82 -22.72
N GLY A 249 2.76 12.17 -23.16
CA GLY A 249 3.93 11.87 -22.33
C GLY A 249 3.66 10.81 -21.26
N LYS A 250 2.77 9.85 -21.52
CA LYS A 250 2.53 8.69 -20.65
C LYS A 250 3.00 7.40 -21.32
N VAL A 251 3.58 6.49 -20.53
CA VAL A 251 3.96 5.15 -21.02
C VAL A 251 2.72 4.37 -21.46
N SER A 252 2.64 4.01 -22.73
CA SER A 252 1.56 3.17 -23.27
C SER A 252 1.95 1.69 -23.31
N GLU A 253 3.21 1.37 -23.60
CA GLU A 253 3.70 -0.01 -23.65
C GLU A 253 5.12 -0.12 -23.09
N ILE A 254 5.42 -1.25 -22.45
CA ILE A 254 6.78 -1.69 -22.12
C ILE A 254 6.98 -3.07 -22.76
N ILE A 255 7.91 -3.15 -23.68
CA ILE A 255 8.24 -4.37 -24.42
C ILE A 255 9.59 -4.87 -23.93
N ARG A 256 9.61 -6.13 -23.46
CA ARG A 256 10.83 -6.81 -23.03
C ARG A 256 11.54 -7.43 -24.22
N LYS A 257 12.86 -7.65 -24.09
CA LYS A 257 13.70 -8.31 -25.09
C LYS A 257 13.10 -9.67 -25.55
N PRO A 258 13.39 -10.14 -26.77
CA PRO A 258 12.81 -11.38 -27.32
C PRO A 258 12.99 -12.64 -26.46
N ASN A 259 14.08 -12.74 -25.71
CA ASN A 259 14.39 -13.91 -24.86
C ASN A 259 14.05 -13.69 -23.36
N SER A 260 13.47 -12.54 -23.01
CA SER A 260 13.05 -12.26 -21.64
C SER A 260 11.80 -13.08 -21.29
N THR A 261 11.78 -13.66 -20.11
CA THR A 261 10.57 -14.30 -19.54
C THR A 261 9.68 -13.31 -18.78
N LYS A 262 10.18 -12.09 -18.52
CA LYS A 262 9.38 -11.01 -17.91
C LYS A 262 8.23 -10.61 -18.85
N PRO A 263 7.05 -10.26 -18.31
CA PRO A 263 5.91 -9.88 -19.12
C PRO A 263 6.12 -8.53 -19.81
N ASP A 264 5.52 -8.39 -20.99
CA ASP A 264 5.26 -7.07 -21.58
C ASP A 264 4.10 -6.40 -20.85
N LEU A 265 4.08 -5.08 -20.85
CA LEU A 265 3.04 -4.29 -20.18
C LEU A 265 2.39 -3.34 -21.17
N GLU A 266 1.09 -3.13 -21.02
CA GLU A 266 0.34 -2.10 -21.75
C GLU A 266 -0.55 -1.33 -20.76
N PHE A 267 -0.68 -0.03 -21.01
CA PHE A 267 -1.45 0.88 -20.19
C PHE A 267 -2.41 1.69 -21.05
N ILE A 268 -3.66 1.75 -20.60
CA ILE A 268 -4.72 2.50 -21.28
C ILE A 268 -5.12 3.66 -20.38
N TYR A 269 -5.29 4.83 -21.00
CA TYR A 269 -5.64 6.08 -20.33
C TYR A 269 -6.96 6.61 -20.90
N ASP A 270 -7.72 7.31 -20.06
CA ASP A 270 -8.86 8.10 -20.52
C ASP A 270 -8.41 9.43 -21.16
N ALA A 271 -9.38 10.20 -21.63
CA ALA A 271 -9.13 11.52 -22.24
C ALA A 271 -8.54 12.55 -21.25
N LEU A 272 -8.68 12.34 -19.94
CA LEU A 272 -8.09 13.18 -18.89
C LEU A 272 -6.68 12.72 -18.48
N GLY A 273 -6.14 11.69 -19.15
CA GLY A 273 -4.81 11.16 -18.88
C GLY A 273 -4.71 10.29 -17.62
N GLN A 274 -5.84 9.85 -17.07
CA GLN A 274 -5.88 8.93 -15.94
C GLN A 274 -5.80 7.49 -16.45
N ARG A 275 -4.99 6.65 -15.78
CA ARG A 275 -4.87 5.24 -16.16
C ARG A 275 -6.17 4.51 -15.80
N ILE A 276 -6.80 3.92 -16.82
CA ILE A 276 -8.03 3.11 -16.71
C ILE A 276 -7.78 1.61 -16.85
N SER A 277 -6.66 1.19 -17.43
CA SER A 277 -6.29 -0.23 -17.48
C SER A 277 -4.78 -0.46 -17.45
N LYS A 278 -4.38 -1.58 -16.86
CA LYS A 278 -3.04 -2.18 -16.92
C LYS A 278 -3.18 -3.61 -17.40
N ILE A 279 -2.49 -3.94 -18.48
CA ILE A 279 -2.50 -5.27 -19.09
C ILE A 279 -1.10 -5.87 -18.93
N VAL A 280 -1.03 -7.03 -18.29
CA VAL A 280 0.20 -7.82 -18.14
C VAL A 280 0.16 -8.97 -19.14
N LYS A 281 1.11 -8.98 -20.08
CA LYS A 281 1.20 -9.96 -21.18
C LYS A 281 2.35 -10.94 -20.90
N PRO A 282 2.08 -12.09 -20.24
CA PRO A 282 3.14 -13.02 -19.88
C PRO A 282 3.79 -13.67 -21.09
N LYS A 283 5.05 -14.08 -20.91
CA LYS A 283 5.84 -14.83 -21.89
C LYS A 283 6.07 -16.26 -21.38
N ASN A 284 6.26 -17.19 -22.31
CA ASN A 284 6.69 -18.55 -21.98
C ASN A 284 8.19 -18.57 -21.59
N PRO A 285 8.73 -19.72 -21.12
CA PRO A 285 10.16 -19.82 -20.78
C PRO A 285 11.13 -19.55 -21.95
N GLN A 286 10.65 -19.57 -23.19
CA GLN A 286 11.42 -19.24 -24.40
C GLN A 286 11.30 -17.75 -24.80
N GLY A 287 10.60 -16.92 -24.02
CA GLY A 287 10.40 -15.49 -24.29
C GLY A 287 9.31 -15.16 -25.31
N ALA A 288 8.56 -16.15 -25.80
CA ALA A 288 7.42 -15.90 -26.69
C ALA A 288 6.19 -15.46 -25.88
N LEU A 289 5.49 -14.43 -26.36
CA LEU A 289 4.24 -13.95 -25.76
C LEU A 289 3.19 -15.06 -25.73
N LEU A 290 2.59 -15.27 -24.56
CA LEU A 290 1.44 -16.14 -24.42
C LEU A 290 0.20 -15.48 -25.04
N GLY A 291 -0.71 -16.32 -25.52
CA GLY A 291 -2.00 -15.87 -26.06
C GLY A 291 -2.80 -15.05 -25.04
N LYS A 292 -3.74 -14.23 -25.54
CA LYS A 292 -4.54 -13.30 -24.73
C LYS A 292 -5.22 -13.97 -23.53
N GLN A 293 -5.55 -15.25 -23.64
CA GLN A 293 -6.11 -16.05 -22.57
C GLN A 293 -5.23 -16.19 -21.32
N HIS A 294 -3.95 -15.80 -21.37
CA HIS A 294 -3.05 -15.77 -20.23
C HIS A 294 -2.84 -14.36 -19.66
N TRP A 295 -3.37 -13.32 -20.31
CA TRP A 295 -3.12 -11.95 -19.90
C TRP A 295 -3.90 -11.64 -18.62
N ASN A 296 -3.28 -10.84 -17.75
CA ASN A 296 -3.91 -10.34 -16.54
C ASN A 296 -4.22 -8.86 -16.73
N ILE A 297 -5.50 -8.50 -16.68
CA ILE A 297 -5.97 -7.13 -16.92
C ILE A 297 -6.48 -6.56 -15.60
N THR A 298 -5.95 -5.41 -15.20
CA THR A 298 -6.44 -4.65 -14.05
C THR A 298 -7.06 -3.35 -14.54
N ASP A 299 -8.37 -3.23 -14.38
CA ASP A 299 -9.11 -2.02 -14.72
C ASP A 299 -9.32 -1.16 -13.48
N TYR A 300 -9.24 0.16 -13.64
CA TYR A 300 -9.36 1.14 -12.56
C TYR A 300 -10.64 1.93 -12.74
N VAL A 301 -11.55 1.85 -11.76
CA VAL A 301 -12.73 2.70 -11.69
C VAL A 301 -12.42 3.88 -10.78
N ARG A 302 -12.71 5.08 -11.27
CA ARG A 302 -12.39 6.33 -10.61
C ARG A 302 -13.64 7.18 -10.40
N ASP A 303 -13.60 8.01 -9.36
CA ASP A 303 -14.57 9.08 -9.19
C ASP A 303 -14.31 10.23 -10.20
N ALA A 304 -15.17 11.24 -10.18
CA ALA A 304 -15.03 12.42 -11.04
C ALA A 304 -13.77 13.26 -10.78
N SER A 305 -13.15 13.11 -9.59
CA SER A 305 -11.91 13.80 -9.22
C SER A 305 -10.65 13.00 -9.60
N GLY A 306 -10.81 11.77 -10.12
CA GLY A 306 -9.73 10.88 -10.51
C GLY A 306 -9.24 9.92 -9.42
N ASN A 307 -9.86 9.91 -8.24
CA ASN A 307 -9.48 8.96 -7.17
C ASN A 307 -9.95 7.55 -7.54
N THR A 308 -9.11 6.54 -7.33
CA THR A 308 -9.50 5.14 -7.57
C THR A 308 -10.51 4.69 -6.50
N MET A 309 -11.70 4.33 -6.93
CA MET A 309 -12.76 3.77 -6.08
C MET A 309 -12.74 2.25 -6.07
N ALA A 310 -12.33 1.64 -7.18
CA ALA A 310 -12.26 0.19 -7.30
C ALA A 310 -11.24 -0.25 -8.34
N THR A 311 -10.74 -1.47 -8.19
CA THR A 311 -9.98 -2.17 -9.23
C THR A 311 -10.60 -3.53 -9.53
N TYR A 312 -10.68 -3.85 -10.81
CA TYR A 312 -11.18 -5.13 -11.31
C TYR A 312 -10.04 -5.89 -11.97
N GLN A 313 -9.71 -7.07 -11.44
CA GLN A 313 -8.77 -7.96 -12.10
C GLN A 313 -9.52 -8.97 -12.94
N ARG A 314 -9.35 -8.93 -14.26
CA ARG A 314 -9.91 -9.90 -15.20
C ARG A 314 -8.83 -10.88 -15.65
N LYS A 315 -9.10 -12.17 -15.47
CA LYS A 315 -8.34 -13.26 -16.09
C LYS A 315 -9.26 -14.07 -16.99
N TYR A 316 -8.80 -14.43 -18.17
CA TYR A 316 -9.54 -15.36 -19.02
C TYR A 316 -9.64 -16.72 -18.32
N LEU A 317 -10.81 -17.33 -18.42
CA LEU A 317 -11.03 -18.72 -18.04
C LEU A 317 -10.88 -19.57 -19.30
N ALA A 318 -9.89 -20.47 -19.30
CA ALA A 318 -9.84 -21.54 -20.27
C ALA A 318 -10.99 -22.49 -19.96
N SER A 319 -12.05 -22.45 -20.75
CA SER A 319 -13.07 -23.47 -20.72
C SER A 319 -12.64 -24.64 -21.60
N SER A 320 -12.60 -25.85 -21.07
CA SER A 320 -12.48 -27.06 -21.88
C SER A 320 -13.76 -27.38 -22.67
N ASN A 321 -14.84 -26.61 -22.47
CA ASN A 321 -16.20 -26.91 -22.95
C ASN A 321 -16.90 -25.77 -23.71
N LEU A 322 -16.22 -24.68 -24.10
CA LEU A 322 -16.85 -23.69 -24.96
C LEU A 322 -16.87 -24.19 -26.41
N THR A 323 -18.03 -24.17 -27.02
CA THR A 323 -18.22 -24.43 -28.44
C THR A 323 -17.35 -23.46 -29.26
N PRO A 324 -16.76 -23.90 -30.40
CA PRO A 324 -16.07 -23.00 -31.31
C PRO A 324 -16.98 -21.81 -31.67
N GLY A 325 -16.55 -20.59 -31.30
CA GLY A 325 -17.32 -19.35 -31.52
C GLY A 325 -17.98 -18.74 -30.27
N ALA A 326 -17.91 -19.40 -29.11
CA ALA A 326 -18.44 -18.80 -27.88
C ALA A 326 -17.54 -17.65 -27.35
N PRO A 327 -18.13 -16.62 -26.72
CA PRO A 327 -17.39 -15.48 -26.21
C PRO A 327 -16.46 -15.86 -25.05
N PRO A 328 -15.34 -15.14 -24.87
CA PRO A 328 -14.39 -15.42 -23.80
C PRO A 328 -15.03 -15.20 -22.42
N VAL A 329 -14.88 -16.19 -21.53
CA VAL A 329 -15.32 -16.10 -20.14
C VAL A 329 -14.20 -15.53 -19.28
N TYR A 330 -14.52 -14.64 -18.34
CA TYR A 330 -13.54 -14.05 -17.44
C TYR A 330 -13.89 -14.35 -15.98
N ARG A 331 -12.85 -14.52 -15.14
CA ARG A 331 -13.00 -14.36 -13.69
C ARG A 331 -12.63 -12.93 -13.34
N ALA A 332 -13.50 -12.27 -12.59
CA ALA A 332 -13.26 -10.93 -12.07
C ALA A 332 -13.02 -10.99 -10.56
N LYS A 333 -11.99 -10.30 -10.09
CA LYS A 333 -11.78 -10.03 -8.68
C LYS A 333 -11.94 -8.53 -8.44
N LEU A 334 -12.84 -8.17 -7.54
CA LEU A 334 -13.11 -6.77 -7.18
C LEU A 334 -12.36 -6.43 -5.89
N HIS A 335 -11.57 -5.36 -5.95
CA HIS A 335 -11.09 -4.67 -4.75
C HIS A 335 -11.68 -3.28 -4.72
N LEU A 336 -12.42 -2.95 -3.65
CA LEU A 336 -12.91 -1.61 -3.39
C LEU A 336 -11.86 -0.82 -2.60
N THR A 337 -11.66 0.44 -2.97
CA THR A 337 -10.70 1.34 -2.33
C THR A 337 -11.40 2.64 -1.95
N GLY A 338 -11.39 2.99 -0.67
CA GLY A 338 -12.00 4.23 -0.17
C GLY A 338 -11.95 4.31 1.35
N THR A 339 -11.97 5.53 1.90
CA THR A 339 -11.89 5.80 3.35
C THR A 339 -13.07 5.27 4.16
N ASN A 340 -14.16 4.85 3.51
CA ASN A 340 -15.38 4.34 4.14
C ASN A 340 -15.73 2.90 3.73
N VAL A 341 -14.80 2.15 3.13
CA VAL A 341 -15.09 0.79 2.68
C VAL A 341 -14.28 -0.22 3.48
N VAL A 342 -14.97 -1.04 4.28
CA VAL A 342 -14.42 -2.30 4.78
C VAL A 342 -13.98 -3.10 3.56
N GLN A 343 -12.70 -3.49 3.47
CA GLN A 343 -12.18 -4.26 2.35
C GLN A 343 -13.00 -5.55 2.18
N SER A 344 -13.97 -5.55 1.28
CA SER A 344 -14.71 -6.76 0.90
C SER A 344 -14.03 -7.38 -0.31
N LEU A 345 -13.46 -8.57 -0.13
CA LEU A 345 -12.98 -9.37 -1.24
C LEU A 345 -14.16 -10.15 -1.83
N VAL A 346 -14.61 -9.78 -3.03
CA VAL A 346 -15.62 -10.55 -3.75
C VAL A 346 -14.97 -11.15 -4.99
N GLU A 347 -14.87 -12.48 -5.03
CA GLU A 347 -14.55 -13.21 -6.25
C GLU A 347 -15.84 -13.52 -7.00
N LEU A 348 -15.96 -13.00 -8.22
CA LEU A 348 -17.13 -13.17 -9.07
C LEU A 348 -16.71 -13.76 -10.42
N ASN A 349 -17.33 -14.85 -10.84
CA ASN A 349 -17.19 -15.33 -12.21
C ASN A 349 -18.16 -14.51 -13.08
N VAL A 350 -17.64 -13.75 -14.05
CA VAL A 350 -18.44 -12.87 -14.91
C VAL A 350 -18.40 -13.40 -16.34
N PHE A 351 -19.56 -13.75 -16.86
CA PHE A 351 -19.74 -14.13 -18.26
C PHE A 351 -19.96 -12.84 -19.06
N VAL A 352 -19.12 -12.57 -20.07
CA VAL A 352 -19.27 -11.39 -20.93
C VAL A 352 -19.53 -11.88 -22.34
N ASP A 353 -20.72 -11.58 -22.88
CA ASP A 353 -21.03 -11.85 -24.28
C ASP A 353 -20.26 -10.90 -25.20
N GLY A 354 -19.67 -11.48 -26.25
CA GLY A 354 -18.56 -10.90 -26.99
C GLY A 354 -18.94 -9.79 -27.97
N ASN A 355 -18.15 -8.72 -27.93
CA ASN A 355 -17.66 -7.99 -29.10
C ASN A 355 -16.38 -7.21 -28.71
N PRO A 356 -15.45 -6.95 -29.65
CA PRO A 356 -14.27 -6.12 -29.38
C PRO A 356 -14.71 -4.72 -28.92
N LEU A 357 -14.15 -4.26 -27.80
CA LEU A 357 -14.49 -2.98 -27.18
C LEU A 357 -14.07 -1.81 -28.09
N ILE A 358 -15.05 -1.06 -28.59
CA ILE A 358 -14.84 0.28 -29.14
C ILE A 358 -14.80 1.25 -27.95
N PRO A 359 -13.85 2.20 -27.87
CA PRO A 359 -13.81 3.17 -26.78
C PRO A 359 -15.14 3.95 -26.72
N GLY A 360 -15.92 3.76 -25.66
CA GLY A 360 -17.21 4.43 -25.46
C GLY A 360 -18.40 3.51 -25.16
N ASN A 361 -18.31 2.21 -25.44
CA ASN A 361 -19.39 1.25 -25.13
C ASN A 361 -18.86 0.08 -24.28
N MET A 362 -19.09 0.14 -22.97
CA MET A 362 -18.95 -1.02 -22.09
C MET A 362 -20.23 -1.87 -22.22
N PRO A 363 -20.15 -3.16 -22.62
CA PRO A 363 -21.33 -4.02 -22.65
C PRO A 363 -21.95 -4.18 -21.26
N TRP A 364 -23.27 -4.13 -21.20
CA TRP A 364 -24.07 -4.36 -20.00
C TRP A 364 -23.82 -5.77 -19.44
N ILE A 365 -23.55 -5.88 -18.15
CA ILE A 365 -23.44 -7.15 -17.43
C ILE A 365 -24.88 -7.67 -17.22
N GLN A 366 -25.34 -8.58 -18.09
CA GLN A 366 -26.73 -9.04 -18.05
C GLN A 366 -27.01 -10.15 -17.02
N ASN A 367 -26.00 -10.82 -16.44
CA ASN A 367 -26.21 -11.87 -15.44
C ASN A 367 -25.04 -11.97 -14.46
N ILE A 368 -25.28 -11.64 -13.19
CA ILE A 368 -24.36 -11.88 -12.08
C ILE A 368 -24.84 -13.14 -11.34
N GLY A 369 -24.21 -14.29 -11.63
CA GLY A 369 -24.41 -15.51 -10.85
C GLY A 369 -23.45 -15.57 -9.67
N ILE A 370 -23.88 -15.21 -8.46
CA ILE A 370 -23.08 -15.38 -7.23
C ILE A 370 -23.06 -16.87 -6.88
N THR A 371 -22.00 -17.58 -7.22
CA THR A 371 -21.93 -19.04 -6.95
C THR A 371 -21.35 -19.37 -5.57
N ARG A 372 -20.56 -18.47 -4.96
CA ARG A 372 -20.04 -18.59 -3.58
C ARG A 372 -19.65 -17.21 -3.02
N GLY A 373 -20.47 -16.67 -2.12
CA GLY A 373 -20.04 -15.61 -1.21
C GLY A 373 -19.53 -16.25 0.09
N VAL A 374 -18.29 -15.96 0.48
CA VAL A 374 -17.86 -16.18 1.87
C VAL A 374 -18.13 -14.86 2.58
N PHE A 375 -19.29 -14.73 3.20
CA PHE A 375 -19.47 -13.77 4.29
C PHE A 375 -18.86 -14.44 5.52
N ILE A 376 -17.70 -13.95 5.98
CA ILE A 376 -17.25 -14.26 7.34
C ILE A 376 -18.05 -13.34 8.25
N ASP A 377 -19.24 -13.77 8.62
CA ASP A 377 -19.88 -13.32 9.84
C ASP A 377 -19.76 -14.48 10.82
N GLN A 378 -19.07 -14.27 11.95
CA GLN A 378 -19.00 -15.29 12.98
C GLN A 378 -20.32 -15.34 13.76
N VAL A 379 -20.63 -16.55 14.23
CA VAL A 379 -21.59 -16.91 15.31
C VAL A 379 -22.99 -17.36 14.83
N ASN A 380 -23.14 -18.66 14.54
CA ASN A 380 -23.56 -19.63 15.57
C ASN A 380 -23.55 -21.08 15.04
N GLN A 381 -23.06 -21.99 15.88
CA GLN A 381 -23.11 -23.43 15.65
C GLN A 381 -24.55 -23.95 15.74
N ASN A 382 -24.82 -24.96 14.90
CA ASN A 382 -25.91 -25.95 14.91
C ASN A 382 -26.90 -25.81 13.76
N THR A 383 -26.71 -26.63 12.72
CA THR A 383 -27.63 -27.74 12.40
C THR A 383 -27.21 -28.40 11.09
N SER A 384 -27.22 -29.74 11.12
CA SER A 384 -27.11 -30.61 9.97
C SER A 384 -28.44 -30.60 9.20
N THR A 385 -28.42 -30.32 7.90
CA THR A 385 -29.31 -30.98 6.91
C THR A 385 -28.97 -30.59 5.47
N THR A 386 -29.21 -31.57 4.61
CA THR A 386 -29.05 -31.65 3.15
C THR A 386 -30.04 -30.79 2.36
N GLY A 387 -29.54 -30.21 1.25
CA GLY A 387 -30.30 -29.91 0.02
C GLY A 387 -31.11 -28.61 0.01
N ILE A 388 -30.79 -27.67 -0.90
CA ILE A 388 -31.69 -26.55 -1.25
C ILE A 388 -31.63 -26.27 -2.76
N THR A 389 -32.78 -26.44 -3.41
CA THR A 389 -33.20 -25.90 -4.71
C THR A 389 -33.38 -24.38 -4.62
N ALA A 390 -32.85 -23.62 -5.58
CA ALA A 390 -33.01 -22.17 -5.61
C ALA A 390 -34.32 -21.77 -6.30
N GLU A 391 -35.26 -21.20 -5.53
CA GLU A 391 -36.34 -20.36 -6.05
C GLU A 391 -35.91 -18.89 -6.02
N ALA A 392 -36.39 -18.12 -7.00
CA ALA A 392 -36.10 -16.70 -7.15
C ALA A 392 -36.83 -15.88 -6.07
N GLY A 393 -36.07 -15.34 -5.12
CA GLY A 393 -36.52 -14.34 -4.16
C GLY A 393 -35.69 -13.07 -4.30
N GLU A 394 -36.36 -11.92 -4.29
CA GLU A 394 -35.75 -10.59 -4.34
C GLU A 394 -34.78 -10.40 -3.16
N CYS A 395 -33.55 -9.97 -3.45
CA CYS A 395 -32.54 -9.71 -2.43
C CYS A 395 -32.61 -8.24 -2.00
N GLU A 396 -33.29 -7.96 -0.89
CA GLU A 396 -33.20 -6.66 -0.21
C GLU A 396 -31.76 -6.48 0.33
N GLY A 397 -31.01 -5.55 -0.26
CA GLY A 397 -29.65 -5.19 0.18
C GLY A 397 -28.57 -5.20 -0.90
N CYS A 398 -28.88 -5.59 -2.15
CA CYS A 398 -27.92 -5.43 -3.26
C CYS A 398 -27.75 -3.95 -3.63
N VAL A 399 -26.54 -3.42 -3.51
CA VAL A 399 -26.16 -2.11 -4.06
C VAL A 399 -25.94 -2.28 -5.57
N TRP A 400 -26.92 -1.85 -6.37
CA TRP A 400 -26.78 -1.68 -7.81
C TRP A 400 -26.16 -0.32 -8.10
N LEU A 401 -24.96 -0.29 -8.66
CA LEU A 401 -24.39 0.94 -9.24
C LEU A 401 -24.75 0.98 -10.73
N GLU A 402 -25.96 1.45 -11.03
CA GLU A 402 -26.34 1.88 -12.38
C GLU A 402 -25.65 3.21 -12.69
N LYS A 403 -24.86 3.25 -13.77
CA LYS A 403 -24.51 4.50 -14.43
C LYS A 403 -25.27 4.55 -15.74
N GLN A 404 -26.42 5.23 -15.75
CA GLN A 404 -27.00 5.70 -17.00
C GLN A 404 -26.06 6.76 -17.59
N LEU A 405 -25.54 6.48 -18.78
CA LEU A 405 -25.03 7.52 -19.67
C LEU A 405 -26.20 7.86 -20.59
N GLU A 406 -26.81 9.02 -20.37
CA GLU A 406 -27.72 9.63 -21.34
C GLU A 406 -26.93 10.07 -22.60
N PRO A 407 -27.60 10.10 -23.78
CA PRO A 407 -26.97 10.00 -25.10
C PRO A 407 -25.98 11.10 -25.49
#